data_AF-A0A6I5VJW7-F1
#
_entry.id   AF-A0A6I5VJW7-F1
#
_cell.length_a   1.000
_cell.length_b   1.000
_cell.length_c   1.000
_cell.angle_alpha   90.00
_cell.angle_beta   90.00
_cell.angle_gamma   90.00
#
_symmetry.space_group_name_H-M   'P 1'
#
loop_
_entity.id
_entity.type
_entity.pdbx_description
1 polymer ?
#
loop_
_entity_poly.entity_id
_entity_poly.type
_entity_poly.pdbx_seq_one_letter_code
_entity_poly.pdbx_strand_id
1 'polypeptide(L)' 'MINVGDRIEVESETLGRARRCGEVIGKDADRLHVKWDDGHESTFIPYAGNVRVLSSGSAGTTSGPSQT' A
#
# COMPACT_ATOMS: atom_id res chain seq x y z
N MET A 1 4.74 -8.04 3.25
CA MET A 1 4.23 -7.64 4.59
C MET A 1 4.21 -6.13 4.60
N ILE A 2 3.06 -5.49 4.89
CA ILE A 2 2.92 -4.03 4.85
C ILE A 2 3.42 -3.45 6.17
N ASN A 3 4.25 -2.41 6.10
CA ASN A 3 4.83 -1.73 7.25
C ASN A 3 4.46 -0.24 7.27
N VAL A 4 4.65 0.42 8.41
CA VAL A 4 4.55 1.88 8.49
C VAL A 4 5.68 2.51 7.68
N GLY A 5 5.36 3.51 6.86
CA GLY A 5 6.24 4.11 5.84
C GLY A 5 6.21 3.40 4.48
N ASP A 6 5.43 2.32 4.35
CA ASP A 6 5.24 1.63 3.07
C ASP A 6 4.24 2.40 2.20
N ARG A 7 4.59 2.59 0.92
CA ARG A 7 3.70 3.28 -0.01
C ARG A 7 2.82 2.26 -0.70
N ILE A 8 1.52 2.42 -0.56
CA ILE A 8 0.53 1.50 -1.10
C ILE A 8 -0.40 2.20 -2.09
N GLU A 9 -0.95 1.39 -2.98
CA GLU A 9 -2.04 1.71 -3.88
C GLU A 9 -3.23 0.85 -3.51
N VAL A 10 -4.42 1.46 -3.39
CA VAL A 10 -5.65 0.74 -3.11
C VAL A 10 -6.62 0.94 -4.25
N GLU A 11 -7.06 -0.19 -4.81
CA GLU A 11 -8.16 -0.23 -5.76
C GLU A 11 -9.45 0.01 -4.99
N SER A 12 -10.09 1.15 -5.29
CA SER A 12 -11.37 1.49 -4.68
C SER A 12 -12.46 0.59 -5.24
N GLU A 13 -13.19 -0.10 -4.36
CA GLU A 13 -14.29 -1.01 -4.74
C GLU A 13 -15.47 -0.26 -5.41
N THR A 14 -15.48 1.08 -5.33
CA THR A 14 -16.42 1.91 -6.09
C THR A 14 -15.98 1.98 -7.55
N LEU A 15 -16.61 1.14 -8.38
CA LEU A 15 -16.57 1.12 -9.85
C LEU A 15 -16.45 2.54 -10.43
N GLY A 16 -15.24 2.93 -10.84
CA GLY A 16 -14.96 4.18 -11.57
C GLY A 16 -14.09 5.23 -10.88
N ARG A 17 -13.69 5.06 -9.61
CA ARG A 17 -12.69 5.96 -8.99
C ARG A 17 -11.28 5.43 -9.17
N ALA A 18 -10.40 6.30 -9.65
CA ALA A 18 -8.98 6.06 -9.84
C ALA A 18 -8.34 5.42 -8.60
N ARG A 19 -7.38 4.52 -8.84
CA ARG A 19 -6.48 3.95 -7.83
C ARG A 19 -5.96 5.06 -6.93
N ARG A 20 -6.15 4.91 -5.61
CA ARG A 20 -5.64 5.89 -4.65
C ARG A 20 -4.30 5.41 -4.13
N CYS A 21 -3.31 6.29 -4.19
CA CYS A 21 -1.98 6.05 -3.68
C CYS A 21 -1.76 6.84 -2.38
N GLY A 22 -1.17 6.18 -1.40
CA GLY A 22 -0.98 6.73 -0.06
C GLY A 22 0.16 6.04 0.67
N GLU A 23 0.58 6.65 1.77
CA GLU A 23 1.61 6.12 2.67
C GLU A 23 0.96 5.54 3.92
N VAL A 24 1.39 4.35 4.33
CA VAL A 24 0.94 3.76 5.59
C VAL A 24 1.56 4.53 6.74
N ILE A 25 0.74 5.27 7.47
CA ILE A 25 1.17 6.05 8.65
C ILE A 25 0.99 5.27 9.96
N GLY A 26 0.28 4.14 9.92
CA GLY A 26 0.03 3.32 11.11
C GLY A 26 -0.58 1.96 10.76
N LYS A 27 -0.50 1.03 11.71
CA LYS A 27 -1.22 -0.25 11.64
C LYS A 27 -1.75 -0.63 13.02
N ASP A 28 -3.01 -1.05 13.06
CA ASP A 28 -3.74 -1.41 14.29
C ASP A 28 -4.37 -2.79 14.12
N ALA A 29 -3.73 -3.80 14.70
CA ALA A 29 -4.08 -5.21 14.57
C ALA A 29 -4.20 -5.67 13.11
N ASP A 30 -5.41 -5.63 12.53
CA ASP A 30 -5.73 -6.01 11.15
C ASP A 30 -6.02 -4.80 10.25
N ARG A 31 -6.01 -3.58 10.80
CA ARG A 31 -6.32 -2.34 10.09
C ARG A 31 -5.04 -1.60 9.72
N LEU A 32 -5.03 -1.01 8.53
CA LEU A 32 -3.99 -0.11 8.07
C LEU A 32 -4.50 1.32 8.12
N HIS A 33 -3.71 2.23 8.70
CA HIS A 33 -3.92 3.67 8.64
C HIS A 33 -3.04 4.22 7.52
N VAL A 34 -3.66 4.86 6.55
CA VAL A 34 -3.03 5.30 5.32
C VAL A 34 -3.35 6.77 5.10
N LYS A 35 -2.32 7.57 4.87
CA LYS A 35 -2.43 8.96 4.47
C LYS A 35 -2.33 9.05 2.95
N TRP A 36 -3.42 9.42 2.31
CA TRP A 36 -3.50 9.63 0.87
C TRP A 36 -2.78 10.93 0.47
N ASP A 37 -2.32 10.97 -0.77
CA ASP A 37 -1.70 12.16 -1.36
C ASP A 37 -2.66 13.37 -1.39
N ASP A 38 -3.97 13.11 -1.49
CA ASP A 38 -5.05 14.11 -1.36
C ASP A 38 -5.14 14.76 0.04
N GLY A 39 -4.28 14.37 0.99
CA GLY A 39 -4.27 14.83 2.38
C GLY A 39 -5.31 14.16 3.28
N HIS A 40 -6.16 13.29 2.73
CA HIS A 40 -7.10 12.50 3.51
C HIS A 40 -6.41 11.31 4.19
N GLU A 41 -6.85 10.99 5.39
CA GLU A 41 -6.43 9.80 6.11
C GLU A 41 -7.56 8.77 6.08
N SER A 42 -7.22 7.49 5.92
CA SER A 42 -8.20 6.41 5.93
C SER A 42 -7.67 5.22 6.70
N THR A 43 -8.60 4.52 7.33
CA THR A 43 -8.33 3.30 8.10
C THR A 43 -9.17 2.17 7.55
N PHE A 44 -8.54 1.11 7.07
CA PHE A 44 -9.25 -0.03 6.48
C PHE A 44 -8.46 -1.34 6.66
N ILE A 45 -9.18 -2.46 6.56
CA ILE A 45 -8.58 -3.79 6.58
C ILE A 45 -8.19 -4.13 5.13
N PRO A 46 -6.92 -4.46 4.84
CA PRO A 46 -6.51 -4.86 3.51
C PRO A 46 -7.14 -6.21 3.17
N TYR A 47 -8.24 -6.22 2.41
CA TYR A 47 -8.78 -7.45 1.85
C TYR A 47 -7.84 -7.96 0.75
N ALA A 48 -7.58 -9.27 0.74
CA ALA A 48 -6.67 -9.92 -0.19
C ALA A 48 -7.15 -9.72 -1.65
N GLY A 49 -6.58 -8.72 -2.33
CA GLY A 49 -6.87 -8.40 -3.73
C GLY A 49 -6.85 -6.91 -4.05
N ASN A 50 -7.23 -6.04 -3.12
CA ASN A 50 -7.48 -4.61 -3.43
C ASN A 50 -6.32 -3.69 -3.05
N VAL A 51 -5.24 -4.21 -2.44
CA VAL A 51 -4.10 -3.41 -1.99
C VAL A 51 -2.82 -3.88 -2.68
N ARG A 52 -2.11 -2.96 -3.33
CA ARG A 52 -0.78 -3.17 -3.89
C ARG A 52 0.25 -2.33 -3.16
N VAL A 53 1.33 -2.97 -2.72
CA VAL A 53 2.51 -2.26 -2.19
C VAL A 53 3.33 -1.75 -3.38
N LEU A 54 3.47 -0.43 -3.49
CA LEU A 54 4.27 0.22 -4.52
C LEU A 54 5.75 0.30 -4.11
N SER A 55 6.01 0.57 -2.84
CA SER A 55 7.37 0.68 -2.32
C SER A 55 7.40 0.25 -0.86
N SER A 56 8.19 -0.79 -0.60
CA SER A 56 8.53 -1.16 0.76
C SER A 56 9.77 -0.40 1.17
N GLY A 57 9.66 0.43 2.21
CA GLY A 57 10.76 1.25 2.75
C GLY A 57 11.99 0.48 3.25
N SER A 58 12.05 -0.83 3.02
CA SER A 58 13.28 -1.62 3.14
C SER A 58 13.94 -1.70 1.77
N ALA A 59 14.89 -0.80 1.52
CA ALA A 59 15.78 -0.92 0.38
C ALA A 59 16.44 -2.31 0.35
N GLY A 60 16.07 -3.12 -0.65
CA GLY A 60 16.89 -4.17 -1.25
C GLY A 60 17.07 -5.48 -0.47
N THR A 61 16.45 -6.53 -0.99
CA THR A 61 17.18 -7.80 -1.19
C THR A 61 16.80 -8.38 -2.55
N THR A 62 17.69 -8.15 -3.52
CA THR A 62 18.10 -9.08 -4.58
C THR A 62 17.03 -9.85 -5.36
N SER A 63 16.76 -9.38 -6.58
CA SER A 63 16.84 -10.28 -7.75
C SER A 63 17.42 -9.49 -8.92
N GLY A 64 18.75 -9.54 -9.04
CA GLY A 64 19.46 -9.12 -10.23
C GLY A 64 19.23 -10.10 -11.41
N PRO A 65 19.62 -9.72 -12.63
CA PRO A 65 19.12 -10.28 -13.87
C PRO A 65 19.79 -11.60 -14.26
N SER A 66 19.19 -12.29 -15.25
CA SER A 66 19.70 -13.42 -16.05
C SER A 66 19.12 -14.79 -15.70
N GLN A 67 18.23 -15.30 -16.56
CA GLN A 67 18.26 -16.71 -16.92
C GLN A 67 18.58 -16.79 -18.42
N THR A 68 19.67 -17.49 -18.71
CA THR A 68 20.21 -17.83 -20.03
C THR A 68 19.42 -18.97 -20.67
#